data_AF-A0A432LGP5-F1
#
_entry.id   AF-A0A432LGP5-F1
#
_cell.length_a   1.000
_cell.length_b   1.000
_cell.length_c   1.000
_cell.angle_alpha   90.00
_cell.angle_beta   90.00
_cell.angle_gamma   90.00
#
_symmetry.space_group_name_H-M   'P 1'
#
loop_
_entity.id
_entity.type
_entity.pdbx_description
1 polymer ?
#
loop_
_entity_poly.entity_id
_entity_poly.type
_entity_poly.pdbx_seq_one_letter_code
_entity_poly.pdbx_strand_id
1 'polypeptide(L)'
;MVIPFLDPLLAEPLIKIQLVLLAVNMIPVWPLDGGRIVLSFILMFYPKARLFEMYLSVSLLLTILTIIITFIMLPKTLFLLVLSIFIFIKLVSEWRYRKYRLAFEKYVMNRLT
;
A
#
# COMPACT_ATOMS: atom_id res chain seq x y z
N MET A 1 -31.76 12.96 4.85
CA MET A 1 -31.76 12.61 6.29
C MET A 1 -30.33 12.77 6.77
N VAL A 2 -30.00 13.94 7.31
CA VAL A 2 -28.63 14.36 7.62
C VAL A 2 -28.32 13.98 9.07
N ILE A 3 -27.14 13.42 9.26
CA ILE A 3 -26.58 12.87 10.50
C ILE A 3 -26.60 13.98 11.57
N PRO A 4 -27.19 13.79 12.77
CA PRO A 4 -27.54 14.90 13.67
C PRO A 4 -26.36 15.49 14.46
N PHE A 5 -25.12 15.11 14.15
CA PHE A 5 -23.94 15.42 14.96
C PHE A 5 -22.91 16.33 14.28
N LEU A 6 -23.11 16.72 13.01
CA LEU A 6 -22.10 17.48 12.26
C LEU A 6 -22.73 18.57 11.40
N ASP A 7 -22.23 19.80 11.54
CA ASP A 7 -22.67 20.93 10.71
C ASP A 7 -22.56 20.59 9.22
N PRO A 8 -23.60 20.84 8.40
CA PRO A 8 -23.60 20.51 6.97
C PRO A 8 -22.40 21.11 6.21
N LEU A 9 -21.95 22.29 6.63
CA LEU A 9 -20.77 22.98 6.08
C LEU A 9 -19.45 22.21 6.28
N LEU A 10 -19.35 21.41 7.34
CA LEU A 10 -18.18 20.57 7.64
C LEU A 10 -18.36 19.13 7.12
N ALA A 11 -19.60 18.63 7.10
CA ALA A 11 -19.91 17.27 6.70
C ALA A 11 -19.53 16.99 5.24
N GLU A 12 -19.86 17.88 4.31
CA GLU A 12 -19.57 17.68 2.88
C GLU A 12 -18.06 17.55 2.57
N PRO A 13 -17.18 18.47 3.01
CA PRO A 13 -15.74 18.33 2.75
C PRO A 13 -15.14 17.11 3.46
N LEU A 14 -15.60 16.75 4.67
CA LEU A 14 -15.13 15.57 5.39
C LEU A 14 -15.48 14.28 4.66
N ILE A 15 -16.72 14.13 4.20
CA ILE A 15 -17.15 12.97 3.41
C ILE A 15 -16.32 12.87 2.14
N LYS A 16 -16.07 13.99 1.45
CA LYS A 16 -15.25 14.01 0.23
C LYS A 16 -13.81 13.54 0.49
N ILE A 17 -13.18 14.00 1.57
CA ILE A 17 -11.83 13.56 1.96
C ILE A 17 -11.83 12.06 2.28
N GLN A 18 -12.82 11.58 3.04
CA GLN A 18 -12.90 10.17 3.42
C GLN A 18 -13.11 9.25 2.22
N LEU A 19 -13.92 9.67 1.23
CA LEU A 19 -14.10 8.94 -0.02
C LEU A 19 -12.81 8.87 -0.85
N VAL A 20 -12.05 9.97 -0.91
CA VAL A 20 -10.73 9.97 -1.57
C VAL A 20 -9.76 9.04 -0.85
N LEU A 21 -9.72 9.09 0.49
CA LEU A 21 -8.84 8.25 1.29
C LEU A 21 -9.21 6.76 1.19
N LEU A 22 -10.50 6.44 1.12
CA LEU A 22 -11.01 5.11 0.82
C LEU A 22 -10.52 4.64 -0.55
N ALA A 23 -10.71 5.44 -1.60
CA ALA A 23 -10.30 5.09 -2.95
C ALA A 23 -8.79 4.83 -3.05
N VAL A 24 -7.97 5.67 -2.39
CA VAL A 24 -6.52 5.47 -2.33
C VAL A 24 -6.17 4.18 -1.58
N ASN A 25 -6.79 3.90 -0.44
CA ASN A 25 -6.51 2.68 0.31
C ASN A 25 -6.94 1.40 -0.40
N MET A 26 -7.92 1.45 -1.32
CA MET A 26 -8.31 0.27 -2.11
C MET A 26 -7.35 -0.05 -3.28
N ILE A 27 -6.36 0.79 -3.55
CA ILE A 27 -5.36 0.54 -4.60
C ILE A 27 -4.56 -0.73 -4.22
N PRO A 28 -4.37 -1.68 -5.15
CA PRO A 28 -3.70 -2.95 -4.89
C PRO A 28 -2.17 -2.80 -4.87
N VAL A 29 -1.65 -1.88 -4.05
CA VAL A 29 -0.23 -1.58 -3.87
C VAL A 29 0.13 -1.73 -2.39
N TRP A 30 1.18 -2.51 -2.10
CA TRP A 30 1.71 -2.57 -0.73
C TRP A 30 2.31 -1.21 -0.33
N PRO A 31 2.05 -0.66 0.87
CA PRO A 31 1.46 -1.27 2.07
C PRO A 31 -0.02 -0.92 2.31
N LEU A 32 -0.70 -0.34 1.32
CA LEU A 32 -2.10 0.10 1.44
C LEU A 32 -3.02 -1.09 1.72
N ASP A 33 -4.16 -0.83 2.35
CA ASP A 33 -5.08 -1.88 2.82
C ASP A 33 -5.53 -2.80 1.67
N GLY A 34 -5.86 -2.24 0.51
CA GLY A 34 -6.21 -2.97 -0.70
C GLY A 34 -5.07 -3.87 -1.18
N GLY A 35 -3.83 -3.39 -1.12
CA GLY A 35 -2.67 -4.21 -1.45
C GLY A 35 -2.43 -5.36 -0.47
N ARG A 36 -2.69 -5.14 0.83
CA ARG A 36 -2.65 -6.21 1.85
C ARG A 36 -3.71 -7.26 1.62
N ILE A 37 -4.93 -6.84 1.29
CA ILE A 37 -6.05 -7.75 0.99
C ILE A 37 -5.71 -8.62 -0.22
N VAL A 38 -5.26 -8.01 -1.32
CA VAL A 38 -4.89 -8.72 -2.55
C VAL A 38 -3.75 -9.71 -2.29
N LEU A 39 -2.72 -9.29 -1.56
CA LEU A 39 -1.63 -10.18 -1.21
C LEU A 39 -2.09 -11.37 -0.36
N SER A 40 -2.87 -11.11 0.69
CA SER A 40 -3.39 -12.17 1.57
C SER A 40 -4.26 -13.16 0.79
N PHE A 41 -5.07 -12.66 -0.14
CA PHE A 41 -5.87 -13.50 -1.03
C PHE A 41 -4.97 -14.38 -1.91
N ILE A 42 -3.93 -13.82 -2.54
CA ILE A 42 -2.97 -14.60 -3.35
C ILE A 42 -2.27 -15.67 -2.49
N LEU A 43 -1.82 -15.31 -1.28
CA LEU A 43 -1.12 -16.23 -0.38
C LEU A 43 -2.02 -17.35 0.15
N MET A 44 -3.33 -17.13 0.25
CA MET A 44 -4.30 -18.15 0.63
C MET A 44 -4.35 -19.31 -0.37
N PHE A 45 -4.26 -19.00 -1.68
CA PHE A 45 -4.24 -20.04 -2.73
C PHE A 45 -2.84 -20.58 -3.00
N TYR A 46 -1.82 -19.72 -2.89
CA TYR A 46 -0.44 -20.08 -3.19
C TYR A 46 0.51 -19.55 -2.10
N PRO A 47 0.77 -20.33 -1.04
CA PRO A 47 1.64 -19.93 0.06
C PRO A 47 3.13 -20.07 -0.32
N LYS A 48 3.54 -19.41 -1.40
CA LYS A 48 4.94 -19.39 -1.86
C LYS A 48 5.53 -18.03 -1.58
N ALA A 49 6.64 -17.99 -0.82
CA ALA A 49 7.38 -16.77 -0.54
C ALA A 49 7.78 -15.99 -1.81
N ARG A 50 8.03 -16.69 -2.92
CA ARG A 50 8.34 -16.09 -4.22
C ARG A 50 7.24 -15.18 -4.78
N LEU A 51 5.96 -15.49 -4.51
CA LEU A 51 4.83 -14.65 -4.96
C LEU A 51 4.76 -13.34 -4.19
N PHE A 52 5.06 -13.38 -2.90
CA PHE A 52 5.19 -12.18 -2.08
C PHE A 52 6.29 -11.26 -2.62
N GLU A 53 7.45 -11.81 -3.00
CA GLU A 53 8.52 -11.01 -3.60
C GLU A 53 8.10 -10.38 -4.93
N MET A 54 7.45 -11.14 -5.80
CA MET A 54 6.95 -10.64 -7.08
C MET A 54 5.94 -9.50 -6.89
N TYR A 55 5.02 -9.67 -5.93
CA TYR A 55 4.02 -8.67 -5.60
C TYR A 55 4.63 -7.37 -5.07
N LEU A 56 5.64 -7.46 -4.21
CA LEU A 56 6.39 -6.31 -3.72
C LEU A 56 7.14 -5.58 -4.85
N SER A 57 7.74 -6.31 -5.80
CA SER A 57 8.40 -5.71 -6.97
C SER A 57 7.43 -4.92 -7.84
N VAL A 58 6.25 -5.48 -8.11
CA VAL A 58 5.20 -4.80 -8.90
C VAL A 58 4.71 -3.56 -8.16
N SER A 59 4.51 -3.66 -6.84
CA SER A 59 4.14 -2.51 -6.00
C SER A 59 5.21 -1.41 -6.05
N LEU A 60 6.51 -1.77 -6.10
CA LEU A 60 7.61 -0.81 -6.18
C LEU A 60 7.58 -0.05 -7.50
N LEU A 61 7.43 -0.78 -8.61
CA LEU A 61 7.35 -0.19 -9.93
C LEU A 61 6.16 0.77 -10.04
N LEU A 62 4.98 0.36 -9.56
CA LEU A 62 3.78 1.19 -9.55
C LEU A 62 3.98 2.46 -8.72
N THR A 63 4.58 2.35 -7.54
CA THR A 63 4.84 3.51 -6.66
C THR A 63 5.85 4.48 -7.28
N ILE A 64 6.86 3.98 -7.99
CA ILE A 64 7.82 4.85 -8.71
C ILE A 64 7.11 5.59 -9.84
N LEU A 65 6.24 4.91 -10.60
CA LEU A 65 5.47 5.54 -11.66
C LEU A 65 4.54 6.63 -11.10
N THR A 66 3.87 6.40 -9.96
CA THR A 66 3.01 7.43 -9.35
C THR A 66 3.81 8.63 -8.87
N ILE A 67 5.02 8.45 -8.33
CA ILE A 67 5.92 9.57 -7.97
C ILE A 67 6.27 10.40 -9.21
N ILE A 68 6.64 9.76 -10.32
CA ILE A 68 7.01 10.47 -11.56
C ILE A 68 5.82 11.26 -12.11
N ILE A 69 4.64 10.64 -12.18
CA ILE A 69 3.42 11.29 -12.67
C ILE A 69 3.05 12.47 -11.77
N THR A 70 3.06 12.28 -10.45
CA THR A 70 2.71 13.34 -9.50
C THR A 70 3.72 14.47 -9.51
N PHE A 71 5.01 14.19 -9.78
CA PHE A 71 6.06 15.19 -9.92
C PHE A 71 5.86 16.11 -11.12
N ILE A 72 5.44 15.56 -12.27
CA ILE A 72 5.17 16.35 -13.49
C ILE A 72 3.96 17.29 -13.30
N MET A 73 3.01 16.93 -12.43
CA MET A 73 1.77 17.68 -12.18
C MET A 73 1.87 18.73 -11.05
N LEU A 74 3.08 19.04 -10.57
CA LEU A 74 3.29 20.10 -9.58
C LEU A 74 2.76 21.46 -10.09
N PRO A 75 2.19 22.31 -9.21
CA PRO A 75 2.13 22.21 -7.75
C PRO A 75 0.82 21.60 -7.19
N LYS A 76 -0.17 21.30 -8.04
CA LYS A 76 -1.51 20.88 -7.61
C LYS A 76 -1.53 19.54 -6.86
N THR A 77 -0.50 18.71 -7.05
CA THR A 77 -0.38 17.34 -6.55
C THR A 77 0.63 17.18 -5.41
N LEU A 78 1.09 18.27 -4.77
CA LEU A 78 2.11 18.22 -3.71
C LEU A 78 1.77 17.23 -2.59
N PHE A 79 0.51 17.22 -2.12
CA PHE A 79 0.06 16.26 -1.10
C PHE A 79 0.21 14.80 -1.56
N LEU A 80 -0.18 14.49 -2.80
CA LEU A 80 -0.04 13.15 -3.39
C LEU A 80 1.42 12.76 -3.58
N LEU A 81 2.30 13.71 -3.90
CA LEU A 81 3.73 13.47 -4.00
C LEU A 81 4.34 13.09 -2.64
N VAL A 82 4.03 13.84 -1.58
CA VAL A 82 4.48 13.53 -0.21
C VAL A 82 3.98 12.15 0.22
N LEU A 83 2.71 11.86 -0.04
CA LEU A 83 2.11 10.55 0.26
C LEU A 83 2.79 9.41 -0.53
N SER A 84 3.10 9.63 -1.80
CA SER A 84 3.78 8.63 -2.64
C SER A 84 5.21 8.36 -2.17
N ILE A 85 5.94 9.39 -1.74
CA ILE A 85 7.28 9.23 -1.13
C ILE A 85 7.18 8.43 0.17
N PHE A 86 6.18 8.71 1.02
CA PHE A 86 5.98 7.96 2.26
C PHE A 86 5.72 6.47 1.99
N ILE A 87 4.86 6.16 1.01
CA ILE A 87 4.60 4.78 0.56
C ILE A 87 5.90 4.13 0.05
N PHE A 88 6.67 4.84 -0.75
CA PHE A 88 7.94 4.35 -1.29
C PHE A 88 8.94 3.98 -0.17
N ILE A 89 9.12 4.84 0.83
CA ILE A 89 10.01 4.55 1.98
C ILE A 89 9.56 3.28 2.71
N LYS A 90 8.25 3.13 2.97
CA LYS A 90 7.70 1.92 3.62
C LYS A 90 7.97 0.68 2.78
N LEU A 91 7.80 0.78 1.48
CA LEU A 91 7.95 -0.34 0.56
C LEU A 91 9.42 -0.77 0.40
N VAL A 92 10.36 0.18 0.34
CA VAL A 92 11.81 -0.11 0.36
C VAL A 92 12.22 -0.77 1.69
N SER A 93 11.65 -0.32 2.81
CA SER A 93 11.89 -0.96 4.11
C SER A 93 11.43 -2.42 4.11
N GLU A 94 10.24 -2.70 3.56
CA GLU A 94 9.71 -4.06 3.44
C GLU A 94 10.56 -4.93 2.50
N TRP A 95 10.99 -4.36 1.38
CA TRP A 95 11.87 -5.03 0.42
C TRP A 95 13.18 -5.48 1.08
N ARG A 96 13.74 -4.65 1.96
CA ARG A 96 14.92 -5.01 2.75
C ARG A 96 14.62 -6.13 3.76
N TYR A 97 13.42 -6.14 4.35
CA TYR A 97 12.99 -7.14 5.32
C TYR A 97 12.84 -8.55 4.72
N ARG A 98 12.58 -8.64 3.41
CA ARG A 98 12.50 -9.89 2.63
C ARG A 98 13.61 -10.91 2.92
N LYS A 99 14.85 -10.44 3.05
CA LYS A 99 16.02 -11.30 3.32
C LYS A 99 15.90 -12.00 4.68
N TYR A 100 15.40 -11.30 5.69
CA TYR A 100 15.17 -11.85 7.03
C TYR A 100 14.03 -12.86 7.03
N ARG A 101 12.95 -12.57 6.30
CA ARG A 101 11.82 -13.50 6.16
C ARG A 101 12.23 -14.82 5.54
N LEU A 102 12.99 -14.78 4.44
CA LEU A 102 13.51 -15.99 3.80
C LEU A 102 14.47 -16.78 4.70
N ALA A 103 15.35 -16.09 5.43
CA ALA A 103 16.27 -16.74 6.35
C ALA A 103 15.52 -17.43 7.51
N PHE A 104 14.48 -16.78 8.02
CA PHE A 104 13.61 -17.33 9.05
C PHE A 104 12.85 -18.56 8.55
N GLU A 105 12.21 -18.49 7.38
CA GLU A 105 11.52 -19.64 6.78
C GLU A 105 12.46 -20.83 6.60
N LYS A 106 13.67 -20.61 6.06
CA LYS A 106 14.67 -21.69 5.93
C LYS A 106 15.06 -22.29 7.28
N TYR A 107 15.27 -21.46 8.30
CA TYR A 107 15.64 -21.93 9.63
C TYR A 107 14.52 -22.74 10.28
N VAL A 108 13.28 -22.26 10.22
CA VAL A 108 12.10 -22.97 10.78
C VAL A 108 11.86 -24.28 10.05
N MET A 109 11.94 -24.28 8.71
CA MET A 109 11.74 -25.50 7.92
C MET A 109 12.81 -26.55 8.20
N ASN A 110 14.08 -26.15 8.35
CA ASN A 110 15.17 -27.06 8.73
C ASN A 110 15.04 -27.65 10.15
N ARG A 111 14.17 -27.11 11.00
CA ARG A 111 13.90 -27.66 12.35
C ARG A 111 12.75 -28.67 12.36
N LEU A 112 11.94 -28.72 11.30
CA LEU A 112 10.74 -29.56 11.18
C LEU A 112 10.95 -30.82 10.33
N THR A 113 12.09 -30.94 9.65
CA THR A 113 12.57 -32.13 8.92
C THR A 113 13.78 -32.73 9.61
#